data_AF-A0A075I4L5-F1
#
_entry.id   AF-A0A075I4L5-F1
#
_cell.length_a   1.000
_cell.length_b   1.000
_cell.length_c   1.000
_cell.angle_alpha   90.00
_cell.angle_beta   90.00
_cell.angle_gamma   90.00
#
_symmetry.space_group_name_H-M   'P 1'
#
loop_
_entity.id
_entity.type
_entity.pdbx_description
1 polymer ?
#
loop_
_entity_poly.entity_id
_entity_poly.type
_entity_poly.pdbx_seq_one_letter_code
_entity_poly.pdbx_strand_id
1 'polypeptide(L)'
;MEKEKTLRISSEYLTTASKFIKGLKSYQKYYGKKDPLIVTPWMRLGNNKDVQIHLSFGATEAKPPEDVDAIMDVTETGTTLKQNKLKIVDEVLTSTAHLIVNKNH
;
A
#
# COMPACT_ATOMS: atom_id res chain seq x y z
N MET A 1 5.44 -11.21 26.53
CA MET A 1 5.88 -10.17 25.58
C MET A 1 5.30 -10.54 24.22
N GLU A 2 4.14 -10.00 23.88
CA GLU A 2 3.63 -10.12 22.51
C GLU A 2 4.62 -9.39 21.60
N LYS A 3 5.16 -10.09 20.59
CA LYS A 3 6.01 -9.45 19.58
C LYS A 3 5.18 -8.34 18.94
N GLU A 4 5.67 -7.11 18.93
CA GLU A 4 5.10 -6.04 18.11
C GLU A 4 5.00 -6.56 16.68
N LYS A 5 3.76 -6.79 16.22
CA LYS A 5 3.51 -7.41 14.93
C LYS A 5 3.82 -6.37 13.86
N THR A 6 4.83 -6.63 13.03
CA THR A 6 5.12 -5.81 11.86
C THR A 6 3.89 -5.76 10.95
N LEU A 7 3.44 -4.55 10.62
CA LEU A 7 2.38 -4.33 9.64
C LEU A 7 2.96 -4.50 8.23
N ARG A 8 2.53 -5.55 7.52
CA ARG A 8 2.97 -5.82 6.14
C ARG A 8 1.84 -5.47 5.16
N ILE A 9 2.15 -4.65 4.19
CA ILE A 9 1.21 -4.22 3.14
C ILE A 9 1.81 -4.57 1.79
N SER A 10 1.03 -5.12 0.85
CA SER A 10 1.48 -5.29 -0.53
C SER A 10 0.83 -4.30 -1.49
N SER A 11 1.60 -3.79 -2.44
CA SER A 11 1.10 -2.89 -3.48
C SER A 11 2.02 -2.88 -4.70
N GLU A 12 1.45 -2.61 -5.88
CA GLU A 12 2.19 -2.23 -7.09
C GLU A 12 2.57 -0.74 -7.07
N TYR A 13 1.91 0.07 -6.24
CA TYR A 13 2.03 1.53 -6.20
C TYR A 13 2.85 1.99 -4.98
N LEU A 14 4.10 1.53 -4.88
CA LEU A 14 4.96 1.68 -3.68
C LEU A 14 5.07 3.12 -3.16
N THR A 15 5.30 4.08 -4.05
CA THR A 15 5.51 5.48 -3.69
C THR A 15 4.21 6.14 -3.21
N THR A 16 3.10 5.87 -3.89
CA THR A 16 1.76 6.31 -3.49
C THR A 16 1.38 5.71 -2.13
N ALA A 17 1.63 4.41 -1.93
CA ALA A 17 1.35 3.72 -0.68
C ALA A 17 2.16 4.31 0.48
N SER A 18 3.47 4.50 0.28
CA SER A 18 4.35 5.08 1.28
C SER A 18 3.92 6.48 1.69
N LYS A 19 3.60 7.33 0.70
CA LYS A 19 3.11 8.70 0.95
C LYS A 19 1.78 8.71 1.69
N PHE A 20 0.82 7.88 1.28
CA PHE A 20 -0.49 7.79 1.91
C PHE A 20 -0.37 7.36 3.37
N ILE A 21 0.32 6.24 3.63
CA ILE A 21 0.52 5.70 4.99
C ILE A 21 1.22 6.72 5.88
N LYS A 22 2.30 7.35 5.39
CA LYS A 22 3.03 8.40 6.14
C LYS A 22 2.16 9.64 6.42
N GLY A 23 1.17 9.91 5.58
CA GLY A 23 0.20 11.00 5.73
C GLY A 23 -0.85 10.76 6.82
N LEU A 24 -1.07 9.52 7.25
CA LEU A 24 -2.10 9.20 8.24
C LEU A 24 -1.75 9.79 9.61
N LYS A 25 -2.73 10.42 10.27
CA LYS A 25 -2.58 10.98 11.63
C LYS A 25 -2.14 9.92 12.64
N SER A 26 -2.67 8.70 12.51
CA SER A 26 -2.29 7.55 13.34
C SER A 26 -0.82 7.19 13.13
N TYR A 27 -0.38 7.06 11.88
CA TYR A 27 1.02 6.76 11.57
C TYR A 27 1.97 7.81 12.14
N GLN A 28 1.67 9.10 11.95
CA GLN A 28 2.47 10.19 12.49
C GLN A 28 2.51 10.19 14.03
N LYS A 29 1.40 9.82 14.68
CA LYS A 29 1.33 9.68 16.15
C LYS A 29 2.26 8.58 16.67
N TYR A 30 2.33 7.43 16.00
CA TYR A 30 3.13 6.27 16.47
C TYR A 30 4.58 6.30 15.97
N TYR A 31 4.84 6.81 14.77
CA TYR A 31 6.13 6.69 14.09
C TYR A 31 6.75 8.04 13.67
N GLY A 32 6.05 9.15 13.88
CA GLY A 32 6.54 10.49 13.58
C GLY A 32 6.81 10.69 12.08
N LYS A 33 8.05 11.06 11.74
CA LYS A 33 8.49 11.35 10.36
C LYS A 33 9.17 10.17 9.67
N LYS A 34 9.27 9.01 10.34
CA LYS A 34 9.92 7.82 9.78
C LYS A 34 9.22 7.39 8.49
N ASP A 35 9.99 6.87 7.55
CA ASP A 35 9.50 6.37 6.28
C ASP A 35 9.19 4.88 6.40
N PRO A 36 7.99 4.41 5.97
CA PRO A 36 7.70 2.98 5.86
C PRO A 36 8.80 2.27 5.08
N LEU A 37 9.17 1.06 5.50
CA LEU A 37 10.18 0.27 4.80
C LEU A 37 9.59 -0.33 3.53
N ILE A 38 9.96 0.21 2.38
CA ILE A 38 9.66 -0.37 1.08
C ILE A 38 10.61 -1.55 0.84
N VAL A 39 10.04 -2.70 0.47
CA VAL A 39 10.75 -3.94 0.21
C VAL A 39 10.46 -4.39 -1.22
N THR A 40 11.53 -4.48 -2.01
CA THR A 40 11.51 -5.00 -3.39
C THR A 40 12.54 -6.14 -3.50
N PRO A 41 12.53 -6.96 -4.57
CA PRO A 41 13.55 -7.99 -4.77
C PRO A 41 14.98 -7.44 -4.86
N TRP A 42 15.13 -6.18 -5.27
CA TRP A 42 16.42 -5.57 -5.60
C TRP A 42 16.94 -4.66 -4.48
N MET A 43 16.05 -4.07 -3.68
CA MET A 43 16.42 -3.08 -2.68
C MET A 43 15.39 -2.95 -1.56
N ARG A 44 15.85 -2.36 -0.45
CA ARG A 44 15.02 -1.91 0.68
C ARG A 44 15.26 -0.42 0.92
N LEU A 45 14.19 0.35 1.10
CA LEU A 45 14.23 1.81 1.29
C LEU A 45 13.33 2.22 2.44
N GLY A 46 13.80 3.10 3.33
CA GLY A 46 13.04 3.58 4.49
C GLY A 46 13.67 3.16 5.82
N ASN A 47 13.15 3.71 6.92
CA ASN A 47 13.76 3.59 8.26
C ASN A 47 12.77 3.09 9.33
N ASN A 48 11.52 2.78 8.96
CA ASN A 48 10.54 2.14 9.84
C ASN A 48 10.36 0.66 9.48
N LYS A 49 10.99 -0.24 10.24
CA LYS A 49 10.87 -1.69 10.03
C LYS A 49 9.53 -2.28 10.50
N ASP A 50 8.77 -1.53 11.29
CA ASP A 50 7.51 -1.96 11.88
C ASP A 50 6.34 -1.83 10.90
N VAL A 51 6.53 -1.06 9.82
CA VAL A 51 5.57 -0.91 8.72
C VAL A 51 6.28 -1.14 7.40
N GLN A 52 5.97 -2.25 6.74
CA GLN A 52 6.63 -2.69 5.52
C GLN A 52 5.67 -2.66 4.33
N ILE A 53 6.16 -2.17 3.19
CA ILE A 53 5.43 -2.13 1.91
C ILE A 53 6.15 -3.02 0.91
N HIS A 54 5.54 -4.13 0.55
CA HIS A 54 6.10 -5.17 -0.31
C HIS A 54 5.61 -4.99 -1.75
N LEU A 55 6.55 -4.95 -2.69
CA LEU A 55 6.24 -4.93 -4.12
C LEU A 55 5.38 -6.14 -4.52
N SER A 56 4.31 -5.87 -5.26
CA SER A 56 3.51 -6.86 -5.98
C SER A 56 3.72 -6.73 -7.50
N PHE A 57 3.48 -7.82 -8.21
CA PHE A 57 3.47 -7.88 -9.68
C PHE A 57 2.17 -8.55 -10.17
N GLY A 58 1.05 -8.26 -9.51
CA GLY A 58 -0.24 -8.91 -9.71
C GLY A 58 -0.65 -9.84 -8.57
N ALA A 59 -1.90 -10.31 -8.64
CA ALA A 59 -2.54 -11.21 -7.68
C ALA A 59 -2.41 -10.73 -6.21
N THR A 60 -2.48 -9.41 -6.00
CA THR A 60 -2.31 -8.80 -4.69
C THR A 60 -3.35 -9.34 -3.71
N GLU A 61 -4.57 -9.58 -4.19
CA GLU A 61 -5.73 -10.04 -3.42
C GLU A 61 -5.58 -11.44 -2.83
N ALA A 62 -4.68 -12.27 -3.36
CA ALA A 62 -4.44 -13.63 -2.88
C ALA A 62 -3.41 -13.72 -1.75
N LYS A 63 -2.72 -12.61 -1.44
CA LYS A 63 -1.61 -12.59 -0.46
C LYS A 63 -2.07 -12.54 1.00
N PRO A 64 -3.14 -11.82 1.37
CA PRO A 64 -3.64 -11.87 2.74
C PRO A 64 -4.42 -13.16 3.02
N PRO A 65 -4.36 -13.67 4.26
CA PRO A 65 -3.58 -13.17 5.41
C PRO A 65 -2.16 -13.73 5.53
N GLU A 66 -1.77 -14.71 4.72
CA GLU A 66 -0.54 -15.49 4.91
C GLU A 66 0.72 -14.65 4.73
N ASP A 67 0.81 -13.91 3.62
CA ASP A 67 2.01 -13.16 3.24
C ASP A 67 2.02 -11.73 3.76
N VAL A 68 0.84 -11.08 3.79
CA VAL A 68 0.67 -9.68 4.21
C VAL A 68 -0.61 -9.48 5.00
N ASP A 69 -0.64 -8.42 5.83
CA ASP A 69 -1.79 -8.09 6.66
C ASP A 69 -2.85 -7.27 5.90
N ALA A 70 -2.44 -6.51 4.88
CA ALA A 70 -3.33 -5.73 4.03
C ALA A 70 -2.75 -5.53 2.62
N ILE A 71 -3.58 -5.03 1.71
CA ILE A 71 -3.16 -4.62 0.36
C ILE A 71 -3.59 -3.19 0.07
N MET A 72 -2.89 -2.55 -0.85
CA MET A 72 -3.31 -1.30 -1.46
C MET A 72 -3.32 -1.48 -2.98
N ASP A 73 -4.51 -1.47 -3.57
CA ASP A 73 -4.72 -1.77 -4.98
C ASP A 73 -5.82 -0.90 -5.59
N VAL A 74 -5.88 -0.86 -6.92
CA VAL A 74 -6.93 -0.19 -7.67
C VAL A 74 -8.15 -1.10 -7.76
N THR A 75 -9.34 -0.55 -7.54
CA THR A 75 -10.59 -1.28 -7.72
C THR A 75 -11.65 -0.37 -8.33
N GLU A 76 -12.53 -0.95 -9.14
CA GLU A 76 -13.66 -0.24 -9.76
C GLU A 76 -14.96 -0.59 -9.01
N THR A 77 -15.41 -1.84 -9.09
CA THR A 77 -16.66 -2.29 -8.47
C THR A 77 -16.45 -2.93 -7.08
N GLY A 78 -15.20 -3.18 -6.69
CA GLY A 78 -14.87 -3.92 -5.46
C GLY A 78 -15.17 -5.43 -5.51
N THR A 79 -15.59 -5.97 -6.65
CA THR A 79 -16.01 -7.38 -6.78
C THR A 79 -14.88 -8.35 -6.48
N THR A 80 -13.69 -8.13 -7.03
CA THR A 80 -12.49 -8.96 -6.81
C THR A 80 -12.10 -9.03 -5.34
N LEU A 81 -12.18 -7.90 -4.63
CA LEU A 81 -11.90 -7.82 -3.19
C LEU A 81 -12.89 -8.68 -2.39
N LYS A 82 -14.20 -8.55 -2.69
CA LYS A 82 -15.24 -9.34 -2.01
C LYS A 82 -15.08 -10.85 -2.25
N GLN A 83 -14.73 -11.26 -3.48
CA GLN A 83 -14.48 -12.67 -3.81
C GLN A 83 -13.32 -13.25 -2.98
N ASN A 84 -12.31 -12.44 -2.68
CA ASN A 84 -11.18 -12.80 -1.81
C ASN A 84 -11.45 -12.51 -0.32
N LYS A 85 -12.71 -12.27 0.08
CA LYS A 85 -13.13 -11.96 1.46
C LYS A 85 -12.42 -10.74 2.07
N LEU A 86 -11.99 -9.80 1.21
CA LEU A 86 -11.40 -8.54 1.61
C LEU A 86 -12.47 -7.45 1.74
N LYS A 87 -12.20 -6.48 2.60
CA LYS A 87 -13.04 -5.30 2.83
C LYS A 87 -12.23 -4.05 2.54
N ILE A 88 -12.83 -3.10 1.81
CA ILE A 88 -12.25 -1.77 1.61
C ILE A 88 -12.26 -1.05 2.97
N VAL A 89 -11.09 -0.61 3.41
CA VAL A 89 -10.88 0.08 4.69
C VAL A 89 -10.73 1.58 4.54
N ASP A 90 -10.22 2.04 3.39
CA ASP A 90 -9.98 3.44 3.10
C ASP A 90 -9.90 3.67 1.58
N GLU A 91 -10.07 4.91 1.16
CA GLU A 91 -9.89 5.36 -0.23
C GLU A 91 -8.68 6.29 -0.33
N VAL A 92 -7.71 5.92 -1.15
CA VAL A 92 -6.47 6.70 -1.30
C VAL A 92 -6.66 7.86 -2.28
N LEU A 93 -7.26 7.56 -3.42
CA LEU A 93 -7.57 8.51 -4.49
C LEU A 93 -8.65 7.93 -5.40
N THR A 94 -9.40 8.80 -6.06
CA THR A 94 -10.24 8.45 -7.20
C THR A 94 -9.49 8.75 -8.48
N SER A 95 -9.64 7.90 -9.49
CA SER A 95 -8.98 8.06 -10.79
C SER A 95 -10.01 8.05 -11.91
N THR A 96 -9.75 8.85 -12.94
CA THR A 96 -10.54 8.91 -14.17
C THR A 96 -9.60 9.00 -15.36
N ALA A 97 -10.05 8.56 -16.53
CA ALA A 97 -9.28 8.68 -17.75
C ALA A 97 -9.20 10.17 -18.18
N HIS A 98 -7.99 10.68 -18.39
CA HIS A 98 -7.75 12.02 -18.92
C HIS A 98 -6.92 11.94 -20.21
N LEU A 99 -7.28 12.73 -21.22
CA LEU A 99 -6.45 12.92 -22.41
C LEU A 99 -5.37 13.96 -22.10
N ILE A 100 -4.10 13.54 -22.19
CA ILE A 100 -2.94 14.43 -22.02
C ILE A 100 -2.38 14.72 -23.41
N VAL A 101 -2.29 16.01 -23.76
CA VAL A 101 -1.73 16.48 -25.05
C VAL A 101 -0.51 17.35 -24.77
N ASN A 102 0.49 17.26 -25.65
CA ASN A 102 1.67 18.11 -25.61
C ASN A 102 1.27 19.56 -25.88
N LYS A 103 1.67 20.49 -24.99
CA LYS A 103 1.35 21.92 -25.11
C LYS A 103 1.95 22.59 -26.35
N ASN A 104 2.98 21.98 -26.94
CA ASN A 104 3.71 22.52 -28.08
C ASN A 104 3.25 21.94 -29.43
N HIS A 105 2.15 21.18 -29.44
CA HIS A 105 1.49 20.70 -30.65
C HIS A 105 0.06 21.26 -30.72
#